data_AF-A0A5R8QJA2-F1
#
_entry.id   AF-A0A5R8QJA2-F1
#
_cell.length_a   1.000
_cell.length_b   1.000
_cell.length_c   1.000
_cell.angle_alpha   90.00
_cell.angle_beta   90.00
_cell.angle_gamma   90.00
#
_symmetry.space_group_name_H-M   'P 1'
#
loop_
_entity.id
_entity.type
_entity.pdbx_description
1 polymer ?
#
loop_
_entity_poly.entity_id
_entity_poly.type
_entity_poly.pdbx_seq_one_letter_code
_entity_poly.pdbx_strand_id
1 'polypeptide(L)' 'MLEAGRVYKVTTLVNYEGAWDEESDFWTVMAVEGTCARLTNEDCESRIVDTASWNFVKAEAVE' A
#
# COMPACT_ATOMS: atom_id res chain seq x y z
N MET A 1 10.29 -6.97 0.29
CA MET A 1 9.37 -7.44 1.35
C MET A 1 9.04 -6.24 2.21
N LEU A 2 7.76 -5.99 2.54
CA LEU A 2 7.38 -4.88 3.40
C LEU A 2 7.83 -5.15 4.84
N GLU A 3 8.18 -4.09 5.56
CA GLU A 3 8.72 -4.17 6.93
C GLU A 3 7.89 -3.28 7.86
N ALA A 4 7.43 -3.83 8.98
CA ALA A 4 6.68 -3.07 9.97
C ALA A 4 7.54 -1.93 10.55
N GLY A 5 6.92 -0.78 10.77
CA GLY A 5 7.55 0.46 11.25
C GLY A 5 8.20 1.31 10.15
N ARG A 6 8.19 0.87 8.88
CA ARG A 6 8.83 1.58 7.78
C ARG A 6 7.80 2.23 6.84
N VAL A 7 8.18 3.38 6.29
CA VAL A 7 7.37 4.14 5.32
C VAL A 7 7.73 3.70 3.90
N TYR A 8 6.70 3.49 3.09
CA TYR A 8 6.82 3.14 1.68
C TYR A 8 5.94 4.06 0.83
N LYS A 9 6.40 4.39 -0.37
CA LYS A 9 5.53 4.85 -1.44
C LYS A 9 4.84 3.62 -2.03
N VAL A 10 3.54 3.48 -1.80
CA VAL A 10 2.74 2.32 -2.21
C VAL A 10 1.88 2.70 -3.42
N THR A 11 2.01 1.95 -4.51
CA THR A 11 1.23 2.11 -5.74
C THR A 11 0.19 0.99 -5.88
N THR A 12 -1.07 1.36 -6.08
CA THR A 12 -2.22 0.44 -6.25
C THR A 12 -3.05 0.81 -7.46
N LEU A 13 -3.67 -0.17 -8.11
CA LEU A 13 -4.68 0.06 -9.14
C LEU A 13 -6.02 0.38 -8.49
N VAL A 14 -6.62 1.49 -8.91
CA VAL A 14 -7.94 1.95 -8.47
C VAL A 14 -8.87 2.08 -9.67
N ASN A 15 -10.16 1.78 -9.46
CA ASN A 15 -11.16 2.01 -10.50
C ASN A 15 -11.80 3.39 -10.29
N TYR A 16 -11.59 4.30 -11.24
CA TYR A 16 -12.22 5.61 -11.27
C TYR A 16 -13.13 5.71 -12.49
N GLU A 17 -14.44 5.84 -12.26
CA GLU A 17 -15.46 6.03 -13.30
C GLU A 17 -15.39 5.01 -14.46
N GLY A 18 -15.03 3.76 -14.16
CA GLY A 18 -14.91 2.69 -15.15
C GLY A 18 -13.56 2.60 -15.87
N ALA A 19 -12.60 3.46 -15.55
CA ALA A 19 -11.19 3.34 -15.95
C ALA A 19 -10.35 2.81 -14.77
N TRP A 20 -9.31 2.03 -15.08
CA TRP A 20 -8.29 1.62 -14.10
C TRP A 20 -7.13 2.60 -14.17
N ASP A 21 -6.76 3.18 -13.03
CA ASP A 21 -5.65 4.12 -12.90
C ASP A 21 -4.72 3.70 -11.75
N GLU A 22 -3.49 4.23 -11.74
CA GLU A 22 -2.50 3.95 -10.71
C GLU A 22 -2.48 5.08 -9.68
N GLU A 23 -2.85 4.77 -8.44
CA GLU A 23 -2.73 5.71 -7.34
C GLU A 23 -1.50 5.38 -6.50
N SER A 24 -0.70 6.39 -6.17
CA SER A 24 0.48 6.24 -5.33
C SER A 24 0.46 7.21 -4.17
N ASP A 25 0.71 6.68 -2.98
CA ASP A 25 0.72 7.49 -1.76
C ASP A 25 1.71 6.91 -0.71
N PHE A 26 2.00 7.66 0.35
CA PHE A 26 2.95 7.28 1.40
C PHE A 26 2.25 6.60 2.57
N TRP A 27 2.71 5.40 2.89
CA TRP A 27 2.10 4.57 3.92
C TRP A 27 3.15 4.00 4.85
N THR A 28 2.89 4.12 6.15
CA THR A 28 3.62 3.43 7.22
C THR A 28 3.06 2.03 7.37
N VAL A 29 3.92 1.01 7.28
CA VAL A 29 3.53 -0.39 7.50
C VAL A 29 3.40 -0.63 9.00
N MET A 30 2.22 -0.98 9.47
CA MET A 30 1.95 -1.26 10.88
C MET A 30 2.19 -2.72 11.24
N ALA A 31 1.82 -3.63 10.33
CA ALA A 31 1.98 -5.07 10.52
C ALA A 31 2.03 -5.78 9.16
N VAL A 32 2.69 -6.93 9.11
CA VAL A 32 2.75 -7.81 7.94
C VAL A 32 2.39 -9.23 8.38
N GLU A 33 1.38 -9.82 7.74
CA GLU A 33 0.84 -11.15 8.01
C GLU A 33 0.77 -11.93 6.70
N GLY A 34 1.82 -12.70 6.39
CA GLY A 34 1.94 -13.38 5.10
C GLY A 34 2.04 -12.39 3.94
N THR A 35 1.08 -12.40 3.02
CA THR A 35 1.00 -11.45 1.90
C THR A 35 0.24 -10.17 2.26
N CYS A 36 -0.46 -10.13 3.39
CA CYS A 36 -1.23 -8.96 3.83
C CYS A 36 -0.36 -7.99 4.63
N ALA A 37 -0.49 -6.70 4.35
CA ALA A 37 0.12 -5.63 5.13
C ALA A 37 -0.94 -4.63 5.59
N ARG A 38 -0.92 -4.30 6.89
CA ARG A 38 -1.72 -3.21 7.46
C ARG A 38 -0.92 -1.91 7.34
N LEU A 39 -1.53 -0.90 6.76
CA LEU A 39 -0.92 0.38 6.44
C LEU A 39 -1.66 1.52 7.14
N THR A 40 -0.95 2.56 7.55
CA THR A 40 -1.51 3.85 8.01
C THR A 40 -0.80 5.01 7.31
N ASN A 41 -1.51 6.09 6.99
CA ASN A 41 -0.92 7.32 6.45
C ASN A 41 -0.98 8.48 7.46
N GLU A 42 -0.53 9.67 7.05
CA GLU A 42 -0.51 10.86 7.89
C GLU A 42 -1.91 11.39 8.24
N ASP A 43 -2.89 11.14 7.36
CA ASP A 43 -4.31 11.48 7.55
C ASP A 43 -5.04 10.53 8.51
N CYS A 44 -4.31 9.66 9.21
CA CYS A 44 -4.84 8.62 10.10
C CYS A 44 -5.78 7.61 9.41
N GLU A 45 -5.71 7.52 8.08
CA GLU A 45 -6.41 6.48 7.34
C GLU A 45 -5.70 5.15 7.52
N SER A 46 -6.46 4.07 7.46
CA SER A 46 -5.94 2.71 7.60
C SER A 46 -6.44 1.85 6.46
N ARG A 47 -5.54 1.08 5.87
CA ARG A 47 -5.90 0.10 4.83
C ARG A 47 -5.16 -1.21 5.00
N ILE A 48 -5.73 -2.27 4.47
CA ILE A 48 -5.07 -3.58 4.34
C ILE A 48 -4.83 -3.79 2.85
N VAL A 49 -3.57 -4.01 2.48
CA VAL A 49 -3.20 -4.39 1.12
C VAL A 49 -2.74 -5.85 1.12
N ASP A 50 -3.18 -6.61 0.12
CA ASP A 50 -2.63 -7.92 -0.17
C ASP A 50 -1.58 -7.77 -1.27
N THR A 51 -0.32 -7.99 -0.93
CA THR A 51 0.83 -7.86 -1.83
C THR A 51 0.87 -8.94 -2.91
N ALA A 52 0.04 -9.98 -2.80
CA ALA A 52 -0.18 -10.97 -3.86
C ALA A 52 -1.41 -10.64 -4.74
N SER A 53 -2.14 -9.57 -4.43
CA SER A 53 -3.27 -9.12 -5.24
C SER A 53 -2.78 -8.45 -6.53
N TRP A 54 -3.55 -8.64 -7.61
CA TRP A 54 -3.31 -7.96 -8.88
C TRP A 54 -3.47 -6.43 -8.77
N ASN A 55 -4.20 -5.94 -7.76
CA ASN A 55 -4.36 -4.50 -7.48
C ASN A 55 -3.11 -3.87 -6.86
N PHE A 56 -2.21 -4.66 -6.30
CA PHE A 56 -0.97 -4.17 -5.71
C PHE A 56 0.11 -4.12 -6.79
N VAL A 57 0.57 -2.91 -7.12
CA VAL A 57 1.55 -2.73 -8.20
C VAL A 57 2.96 -2.79 -7.65
N LYS A 58 3.28 -1.92 -6.68
CA LYS A 58 4.61 -1.86 -6.06
C LYS A 58 4.60 -1.13 -4.73
N ALA A 59 5.66 -1.34 -3.96
CA ALA A 59 6.02 -0.52 -2.81
C ALA A 59 7.52 -0.20 -2.82
N GLU A 60 7.85 1.08 -2.75
CA GLU A 60 9.22 1.59 -2.79
C GLU A 60 9.56 2.18 -1.41
N ALA A 61 10.64 1.70 -0.79
CA ALA A 61 11.07 2.23 0.51
C ALA A 61 11.52 3.69 0.36
N VAL A 62 11.07 4.55 1.26
CA VAL A 62 11.54 5.94 1.35
C VAL A 62 12.79 5.95 2.25
N GLU A 63 13.86 6.61 1.80
CA GLU A 63 15.11 6.78 2.56
C GLU A 63 14.99 7.84 3.67
#